data_AF-A0A818NKR1-F1
#
_entry.id   AF-A0A818NKR1-F1
#
_cell.length_a   1.000
_cell.length_b   1.000
_cell.length_c   1.000
_cell.angle_alpha   90.00
_cell.angle_beta   90.00
_cell.angle_gamma   90.00
#
_symmetry.space_group_name_H-M   'P 1'
#
loop_
_entity.id
_entity.type
_entity.pdbx_description
1 polymer ?
#
loop_
_entity_poly.entity_id
_entity_poly.type
_entity_poly.pdbx_seq_one_letter_code
_entity_poly.pdbx_strand_id
1 'polypeptide(L)'
;MTECERLLIGREFLDSRSWPITLRNPGQDRCFCDRCYSSVYADTVTERGHTYVIPRGWTRFGIYIDEAFAKHHNVWAKWVNCFHGTTIENAKSIVEHRQFLLHRDVTMEGRQLKIREGHIPEEHYLFTTPTIKYAEHPAYATTYEFRSHLTNKTYNIRVALQCKQKPGSFTVQPETVGARKEGYIICPHIPNEEIEWKTKNRAAVMTYGVLLKVEEKDNNNYYRELESPVVIRAKVMELFSLTKNITITDVQWHAYPIGFFLLLLCILTILGNLLVIYAIIREYTLHTSTYYYVASLAFADLLVGLIAMPFAFIFEMTDDEYWLFPRHLRVLCDFWHSMDIFATTASIFGLCAIGLDRYVFITKPIEYPTSFIANRWYFMLSFIWIGSALISFPAVVHFGTAQEILRT
;
A
#
# COMPACT_ATOMS: atom_id res chain seq x y z
N MET A 1 12.40 29.45 27.20
CA MET A 1 12.46 27.98 27.10
C MET A 1 12.34 27.63 25.63
N THR A 2 13.31 26.91 25.07
CA THR A 2 13.24 26.42 23.69
C THR A 2 12.08 25.45 23.55
N GLU A 3 11.26 25.65 22.53
CA GLU A 3 10.14 24.76 22.22
C GLU A 3 10.64 23.33 22.00
N CYS A 4 9.83 22.33 22.37
CA CYS A 4 10.18 20.94 22.19
C CYS A 4 10.33 20.60 20.71
N GLU A 5 11.44 19.97 20.32
CA GLU A 5 11.69 19.54 18.93
C GLU A 5 10.53 18.71 18.37
N ARG A 6 9.96 17.78 19.15
CA ARG A 6 8.82 16.96 18.69
C ARG A 6 7.58 17.80 18.35
N LEU A 7 7.36 18.91 19.05
CA LEU A 7 6.26 19.83 18.71
C LEU A 7 6.56 20.58 17.41
N LEU A 8 7.80 21.06 17.24
CA LEU A 8 8.22 21.73 16.00
C LEU A 8 8.06 20.82 14.78
N ILE A 9 8.61 19.59 14.86
CA ILE A 9 8.51 18.59 13.79
C ILE A 9 7.06 18.19 13.53
N GLY A 10 6.25 18.00 14.58
CA GLY A 10 4.86 17.64 14.42
C GLY A 10 4.04 18.73 13.72
N ARG A 11 4.28 20.01 14.00
CA ARG A 11 3.62 21.12 13.26
C ARG A 11 4.06 21.14 11.81
N GLU A 12 5.36 21.02 11.55
CA GLU A 12 5.90 20.98 10.19
C GLU A 12 5.29 19.82 9.38
N PHE A 13 5.15 18.65 9.99
CA PHE A 13 4.48 17.52 9.38
C PHE A 13 3.01 17.83 9.06
N LEU A 14 2.25 18.39 10.00
CA LEU A 14 0.84 18.77 9.77
C LEU A 14 0.72 19.83 8.66
N ASP A 15 1.62 20.80 8.62
CA ASP A 15 1.69 21.81 7.56
C ASP A 15 1.94 21.14 6.19
N SER A 16 2.90 20.21 6.11
CA SER A 16 3.20 19.46 4.88
C SER A 16 2.03 18.61 4.37
N ARG A 17 1.10 18.25 5.27
CA ARG A 17 -0.12 17.47 4.95
C ARG A 17 -1.34 18.35 4.72
N SER A 18 -1.15 19.67 4.58
CA SER A 18 -2.25 20.63 4.42
C SER A 18 -3.31 20.46 5.52
N TRP A 19 -2.88 20.26 6.76
CA TRP A 19 -3.77 20.13 7.91
C TRP A 19 -4.50 21.45 8.17
N PRO A 20 -5.83 21.45 8.31
CA PRO A 20 -6.65 22.67 8.34
C PRO A 20 -6.24 23.62 9.48
N ILE A 21 -5.62 24.74 9.12
CA ILE A 21 -5.08 25.73 10.07
C ILE A 21 -6.20 26.35 10.91
N THR A 22 -7.37 26.60 10.30
CA THR A 22 -8.55 27.17 10.95
C THR A 22 -9.15 26.26 12.03
N LEU A 23 -8.85 24.96 11.98
CA LEU A 23 -9.31 23.98 12.95
C LEU A 23 -8.23 23.65 13.98
N ARG A 24 -7.11 24.39 14.04
CA ARG A 24 -6.11 24.21 15.10
C ARG A 24 -6.50 24.97 16.35
N ASN A 25 -6.16 24.41 17.50
CA ASN A 25 -6.23 25.06 18.80
C ASN A 25 -4.87 24.96 19.51
N PRO A 26 -3.89 25.83 19.18
CA PRO A 26 -2.53 25.74 19.69
C PRO A 26 -2.43 25.84 21.22
N GLY A 27 -3.41 26.45 21.89
CA GLY A 27 -3.46 26.50 23.36
C GLY A 27 -3.61 25.12 24.01
N GLN A 28 -4.10 24.14 23.24
CA GLN A 28 -4.22 22.74 23.62
C GLN A 28 -3.04 21.89 23.13
N ASP A 29 -1.98 22.46 22.54
CA ASP A 29 -0.79 21.66 22.21
C ASP A 29 -0.11 21.15 23.49
N ARG A 30 0.29 19.88 23.48
CA ARG A 30 0.98 19.23 24.61
C ARG A 30 2.01 18.23 24.10
N CYS A 31 3.15 18.14 24.76
CA CYS A 31 4.15 17.11 24.48
C CYS A 31 4.29 16.19 25.69
N PHE A 32 4.28 14.88 25.45
CA PHE A 32 4.37 13.83 26.46
C PHE A 32 5.73 13.11 26.45
N CYS A 33 6.79 13.73 25.89
CA CYS A 33 8.15 13.21 26.00
C CYS A 33 8.71 13.40 27.42
N ASP A 34 9.76 12.68 27.78
CA ASP A 34 10.33 12.71 29.14
C ASP A 34 10.78 14.11 29.59
N ARG A 35 11.14 14.99 28.64
CA ARG A 35 11.48 16.38 28.92
C ARG A 35 10.26 17.25 29.23
N CYS A 36 9.16 17.07 28.52
CA CYS A 36 7.96 17.92 28.64
C CYS A 36 6.93 17.38 29.64
N TYR A 37 6.94 16.06 29.85
CA TYR A 37 6.09 15.36 30.79
C TYR A 37 6.97 14.35 31.53
N SER A 38 7.58 14.83 32.63
CA SER A 38 8.54 14.08 33.45
C SER A 38 7.94 12.79 34.01
N SER A 39 8.79 11.79 34.27
CA SER A 39 8.42 10.51 34.89
C SER A 39 7.78 10.64 36.29
N VAL A 40 7.91 11.80 36.94
CA VAL A 40 7.25 12.10 38.23
C VAL A 40 5.72 12.15 38.10
N TYR A 41 5.20 12.48 36.91
CA TYR A 41 3.76 12.46 36.67
C TYR A 41 3.25 11.04 36.51
N ALA A 42 1.98 10.80 36.84
CA ALA A 42 1.37 9.48 36.69
C ALA A 42 1.28 9.06 35.20
N ASP A 43 1.43 7.75 34.97
CA ASP A 43 1.26 7.11 33.65
C ASP A 43 -0.19 6.80 33.32
N THR A 44 -1.07 6.84 34.31
CA THR A 44 -2.50 6.59 34.16
C THR A 44 -3.33 7.58 34.93
N VAL A 45 -4.57 7.76 34.48
CA VAL A 45 -5.60 8.52 35.18
C VAL A 45 -6.87 7.68 35.19
N THR A 46 -7.48 7.49 36.34
CA THR A 46 -8.77 6.79 36.45
C THR A 46 -9.89 7.82 36.44
N GLU A 47 -10.73 7.77 35.41
CA GLU A 47 -11.92 8.62 35.28
C GLU A 47 -13.17 7.73 35.21
N ARG A 48 -14.07 7.86 36.18
CA ARG A 48 -15.40 7.20 36.18
C ARG A 48 -15.33 5.68 35.99
N GLY A 49 -14.43 5.03 36.71
CA GLY A 49 -14.26 3.57 36.66
C GLY A 49 -13.47 3.07 35.45
N HIS A 50 -12.98 3.96 34.57
CA HIS A 50 -12.12 3.59 33.45
C HIS A 50 -10.71 4.16 33.63
N THR A 51 -9.72 3.29 33.50
CA THR A 51 -8.31 3.71 33.47
C THR A 51 -7.97 4.23 32.09
N TYR A 52 -7.40 5.41 32.01
CA TYR A 52 -6.86 6.02 30.80
C TYR A 52 -5.34 6.09 30.90
N VAL A 53 -4.63 5.61 29.88
CA VAL A 53 -3.16 5.61 29.84
C VAL A 53 -2.66 6.89 29.19
N ILE A 54 -1.79 7.62 29.87
CA ILE A 54 -1.16 8.83 29.35
C ILE A 54 -0.31 8.47 28.13
N PRO A 55 -0.41 9.21 27.00
CA PRO A 55 0.28 8.85 25.77
C PRO A 55 1.75 9.28 25.79
N ARG A 56 2.55 8.69 26.68
CA ARG A 56 4.00 8.94 26.82
C ARG A 56 4.72 8.81 25.47
N GLY A 57 5.58 9.77 25.19
CA GLY A 57 6.33 9.87 23.93
C GLY A 57 5.58 10.50 22.76
N TRP A 58 4.27 10.76 22.89
CA TRP A 58 3.48 11.40 21.84
C TRP A 58 3.42 12.92 21.99
N THR A 59 2.99 13.59 20.92
CA THR A 59 2.68 15.01 20.88
C THR A 59 1.23 15.21 20.47
N ARG A 60 0.48 15.97 21.25
CA ARG A 60 -0.89 16.37 20.95
C ARG A 60 -0.88 17.74 20.30
N PHE A 61 -1.54 17.84 19.16
CA PHE A 61 -1.93 19.07 18.52
C PHE A 61 -3.42 19.30 18.76
N GLY A 62 -3.74 20.42 19.40
CA GLY A 62 -5.12 20.76 19.70
C GLY A 62 -5.92 21.01 18.44
N ILE A 63 -7.15 20.52 18.41
CA ILE A 63 -8.10 20.88 17.36
C ILE A 63 -9.24 21.73 17.93
N TYR A 64 -9.87 22.53 17.06
CA TYR A 64 -11.06 23.28 17.40
C TYR A 64 -12.17 22.31 17.77
N ILE A 65 -12.88 22.62 18.86
CA ILE A 65 -14.04 21.87 19.33
C ILE A 65 -15.26 22.79 19.38
N ASP A 66 -16.44 22.20 19.25
CA ASP A 66 -17.69 22.93 19.50
C ASP A 66 -17.86 23.15 21.02
N GLU A 67 -17.51 24.34 21.49
CA GLU A 67 -17.58 24.70 22.91
C GLU A 67 -19.02 24.71 23.45
N ALA A 68 -20.02 25.02 22.61
CA ALA A 68 -21.42 25.00 23.03
C ALA A 68 -21.87 23.57 23.29
N PHE A 69 -21.54 22.64 22.38
CA PHE A 69 -21.75 21.21 22.57
C PHE A 69 -21.01 20.69 23.81
N ALA A 70 -19.72 21.00 23.94
CA ALA A 70 -18.89 20.54 25.03
C ALA A 70 -19.41 21.00 26.40
N LYS A 71 -19.86 22.26 26.50
CA LYS A 71 -20.46 22.83 27.71
C LYS A 71 -21.83 22.22 28.01
N HIS A 72 -22.71 22.14 27.01
CA HIS A 72 -24.07 21.58 27.19
C HIS A 72 -24.03 20.14 27.70
N HIS A 73 -23.18 19.30 27.12
CA HIS A 73 -23.03 17.89 27.53
C HIS A 73 -22.05 17.69 28.69
N ASN A 74 -21.45 18.76 29.22
CA ASN A 74 -20.40 18.72 30.24
C ASN A 74 -19.28 17.72 29.88
N VAL A 75 -18.84 17.72 28.62
CA VAL A 75 -17.95 16.69 28.07
C VAL A 75 -16.68 16.53 28.90
N TRP A 76 -16.03 17.64 29.25
CA TRP A 76 -14.79 17.60 30.03
C TRP A 76 -14.96 16.99 31.42
N ALA A 77 -16.11 17.21 32.07
CA ALA A 77 -16.41 16.73 33.42
C ALA A 77 -17.17 15.39 33.46
N LYS A 78 -17.82 14.98 32.36
CA LYS A 78 -18.67 13.76 32.29
C LYS A 78 -18.21 12.70 31.28
N TRP A 79 -17.32 12.99 30.34
CA TRP A 79 -16.84 12.03 29.35
C TRP A 79 -15.42 11.53 29.64
N VAL A 80 -15.15 10.26 29.33
CA VAL A 80 -13.86 9.59 29.59
C VAL A 80 -12.90 9.82 28.43
N ASN A 81 -11.60 9.82 28.69
CA ASN A 81 -10.60 9.92 27.63
C ASN A 81 -10.41 8.57 26.91
N CYS A 82 -10.22 8.62 25.59
CA CYS A 82 -9.86 7.47 24.76
C CYS A 82 -9.05 7.90 23.54
N PHE A 83 -8.57 6.90 22.80
CA PHE A 83 -7.82 7.05 21.57
C PHE A 83 -8.48 6.30 20.42
N HIS A 84 -8.19 6.75 19.20
CA HIS A 84 -8.55 6.07 17.98
C HIS A 84 -7.35 6.08 17.03
N GLY A 85 -6.78 4.91 16.76
CA GLY A 85 -5.69 4.75 15.78
C GLY A 85 -6.24 4.92 14.36
N THR A 86 -5.56 5.73 13.54
CA THR A 86 -6.06 6.05 12.19
C THR A 86 -4.93 6.56 11.27
N THR A 87 -5.26 6.87 10.02
CA THR A 87 -4.35 7.50 9.06
C THR A 87 -4.46 9.03 9.13
N ILE A 88 -3.47 9.77 8.62
CA ILE A 88 -3.54 11.24 8.60
C ILE A 88 -4.69 11.74 7.74
N GLU A 89 -5.00 11.04 6.65
CA GLU A 89 -6.09 11.36 5.74
C GLU A 89 -7.46 11.18 6.43
N ASN A 90 -7.64 10.07 7.14
CA ASN A 90 -8.87 9.81 7.90
C ASN A 90 -8.99 10.78 9.09
N ALA A 91 -7.89 11.06 9.80
CA ALA A 91 -7.87 12.05 10.87
C ALA A 91 -8.31 13.43 10.34
N LYS A 92 -7.79 13.87 9.20
CA LYS A 92 -8.17 15.13 8.56
C LYS A 92 -9.67 15.16 8.24
N SER A 93 -10.18 14.12 7.60
CA SER A 93 -11.60 14.01 7.29
C SER A 93 -12.48 14.01 8.55
N ILE A 94 -12.11 13.30 9.61
CA ILE A 94 -12.87 13.28 10.87
C ILE A 94 -12.92 14.68 11.51
N VAL A 95 -11.79 15.40 11.50
CA VAL A 95 -11.69 16.73 12.11
C VAL A 95 -12.44 17.79 11.31
N GLU A 96 -12.36 17.75 9.98
CA GLU A 96 -13.08 18.69 9.11
C GLU A 96 -14.60 18.53 9.22
N HIS A 97 -15.09 17.30 9.34
CA HIS A 97 -16.53 17.01 9.38
C HIS A 97 -17.10 16.91 10.78
N ARG A 98 -16.23 16.90 11.81
CA ARG A 98 -16.60 16.67 13.21
C ARG A 98 -17.39 15.38 13.42
N GLN A 99 -17.16 14.40 12.56
CA GLN A 99 -17.87 13.14 12.55
C GLN A 99 -16.90 12.00 12.29
N PHE A 100 -16.98 10.98 13.15
CA PHE A 100 -16.25 9.74 12.92
C PHE A 100 -16.76 9.03 11.66
N LEU A 101 -15.80 8.61 10.86
CA LEU A 101 -16.05 7.79 9.69
C LEU A 101 -16.19 6.32 10.12
N LEU A 102 -17.22 5.65 9.62
CA LEU A 102 -17.41 4.21 9.74
C LEU A 102 -17.03 3.51 8.43
N HIS A 103 -16.81 2.21 8.50
CA HIS A 103 -16.67 1.36 7.32
C HIS A 103 -17.84 1.58 6.36
N ARG A 104 -17.53 1.68 5.05
CA ARG A 104 -18.42 2.10 3.93
C ARG A 104 -18.75 3.58 3.81
N ASP A 105 -18.38 4.43 4.76
CA ASP A 105 -18.52 5.88 4.56
C ASP A 105 -17.60 6.34 3.41
N VAL A 106 -18.05 7.34 2.66
CA VAL A 106 -17.29 7.96 1.58
C VAL A 106 -16.66 9.23 2.13
N THR A 107 -15.33 9.31 2.05
CA THR A 107 -14.57 10.53 2.35
C THR A 107 -14.91 11.62 1.33
N MET A 108 -14.66 12.90 1.65
CA MET A 108 -14.91 14.00 0.70
C MET A 108 -14.11 13.91 -0.59
N GLU A 109 -13.02 13.15 -0.60
CA GLU A 109 -12.22 12.86 -1.78
C GLU A 109 -12.82 11.73 -2.65
N GLY A 110 -14.04 11.27 -2.34
CA GLY A 110 -14.75 10.22 -3.06
C GLY A 110 -14.27 8.80 -2.72
N ARG A 111 -13.32 8.65 -1.81
CA ARG A 111 -12.80 7.34 -1.41
C ARG A 111 -13.71 6.69 -0.37
N GLN A 112 -14.21 5.49 -0.68
CA GLN A 112 -14.96 4.67 0.26
C GLN A 112 -14.02 3.97 1.24
N LEU A 113 -14.35 4.00 2.53
CA LEU A 113 -13.61 3.26 3.55
C LEU A 113 -13.90 1.76 3.46
N LYS A 114 -12.85 0.99 3.17
CA LYS A 114 -12.89 -0.47 3.08
C LYS A 114 -13.14 -1.10 4.45
N ILE A 115 -13.86 -2.22 4.46
CA ILE A 115 -14.04 -3.08 5.63
C ILE A 115 -12.68 -3.74 5.90
N ARG A 116 -12.07 -3.50 7.07
CA ARG A 116 -10.83 -4.17 7.45
C ARG A 116 -11.10 -5.62 7.87
N GLU A 117 -10.15 -6.53 7.67
CA GLU A 117 -10.26 -7.91 8.15
C GLU A 117 -10.60 -7.95 9.65
N GLY A 118 -11.57 -8.81 10.02
CA GLY A 118 -12.12 -8.90 11.37
C GLY A 118 -13.42 -8.11 11.62
N HIS A 119 -13.87 -7.30 10.65
CA HIS A 119 -15.19 -6.65 10.72
C HIS A 119 -16.31 -7.55 10.17
N ILE A 120 -17.39 -7.70 10.94
CA ILE A 120 -18.61 -8.34 10.48
C ILE A 120 -19.28 -7.42 9.42
N PRO A 121 -19.59 -7.89 8.20
CA PRO A 121 -20.01 -7.05 7.07
C PRO A 121 -21.27 -6.18 7.29
N GLU A 122 -22.11 -6.54 8.26
CA GLU A 122 -23.38 -5.87 8.60
C GLU A 122 -23.24 -4.88 9.77
N GLU A 123 -22.05 -4.76 10.35
CA GLU A 123 -21.80 -4.16 11.66
C GLU A 123 -20.99 -2.85 11.55
N HIS A 124 -21.69 -1.71 11.53
CA HIS A 124 -21.09 -0.37 11.50
C HIS A 124 -20.72 0.13 12.91
N TYR A 125 -19.50 -0.17 13.36
CA TYR A 125 -19.00 0.28 14.66
C TYR A 125 -17.75 1.14 14.55
N LEU A 126 -17.65 2.09 15.48
CA LEU A 126 -16.47 2.86 15.81
C LEU A 126 -15.72 2.15 16.92
N PHE A 127 -14.40 2.05 16.75
CA PHE A 127 -13.49 1.44 17.70
C PHE A 127 -12.60 2.49 18.33
N THR A 128 -12.50 2.43 19.64
CA THR A 128 -11.77 3.35 20.51
C THR A 128 -11.05 2.53 21.57
N THR A 129 -10.07 3.11 22.25
CA THR A 129 -9.32 2.40 23.29
C THR A 129 -8.85 3.35 24.38
N PRO A 130 -8.78 2.91 25.64
CA PRO A 130 -8.24 3.70 26.74
C PRO A 130 -6.71 3.83 26.74
N THR A 131 -5.99 3.14 25.84
CA THR A 131 -4.53 3.16 25.80
C THR A 131 -3.96 3.43 24.42
N ILE A 132 -2.98 4.35 24.37
CA ILE A 132 -2.28 4.65 23.13
C ILE A 132 -1.50 3.43 22.62
N LYS A 133 -1.15 2.47 23.49
CA LYS A 133 -0.44 1.24 23.12
C LYS A 133 -1.22 0.36 22.15
N TYR A 134 -2.54 0.35 22.29
CA TYR A 134 -3.41 -0.36 21.36
C TYR A 134 -3.63 0.48 20.09
N ALA A 135 -3.92 1.77 20.25
CA ALA A 135 -4.12 2.68 19.11
C ALA A 135 -2.87 2.86 18.23
N GLU A 136 -1.67 2.66 18.77
CA GLU A 136 -0.40 2.74 18.03
C GLU A 136 -0.02 1.47 17.27
N HIS A 137 -0.81 0.40 17.41
CA HIS A 137 -0.57 -0.86 16.73
C HIS A 137 -0.55 -0.64 15.20
N PRO A 138 0.39 -1.25 14.44
CA PRO A 138 0.52 -1.03 13.00
C PRO A 138 -0.76 -1.31 12.19
N ALA A 139 -1.62 -2.21 12.69
CA ALA A 139 -2.92 -2.47 12.09
C ALA A 139 -3.85 -1.23 12.10
N TYR A 140 -3.68 -0.31 13.06
CA TYR A 140 -4.55 0.86 13.23
C TYR A 140 -3.88 2.17 12.85
N ALA A 141 -2.62 2.38 13.25
CA ALA A 141 -1.87 3.60 13.00
C ALA A 141 -0.75 3.37 11.97
N THR A 142 -0.90 4.00 10.80
CA THR A 142 0.12 3.96 9.75
C THR A 142 1.33 4.82 10.14
N THR A 143 2.53 4.32 9.84
CA THR A 143 3.79 5.06 9.99
C THR A 143 4.12 5.80 8.70
N TYR A 144 4.39 7.09 8.81
CA TYR A 144 4.78 7.98 7.73
C TYR A 144 6.24 8.37 7.89
N GLU A 145 7.02 8.23 6.82
CA GLU A 145 8.35 8.81 6.76
C GLU A 145 8.26 10.30 6.42
N PHE A 146 8.92 11.14 7.21
CA PHE A 146 8.92 12.58 7.05
C PHE A 146 10.32 13.15 7.22
N ARG A 147 10.79 13.90 6.22
CA ARG A 147 12.06 14.63 6.31
C ARG A 147 11.77 16.07 6.68
N SER A 148 12.27 16.50 7.84
CA SER A 148 12.14 17.87 8.32
C SER A 148 13.12 18.80 7.62
N HIS A 149 12.64 19.96 7.16
CA HIS A 149 13.49 21.06 6.71
C HIS A 149 14.13 21.81 7.87
N LEU A 150 13.48 21.83 9.04
CA LEU A 150 13.97 22.52 10.24
C LEU A 150 15.21 21.84 10.84
N THR A 151 15.24 20.51 10.86
CA THR A 151 16.36 19.74 11.46
C THR A 151 17.21 19.00 10.43
N ASN A 152 16.78 18.94 9.16
CA ASN A 152 17.39 18.15 8.08
C ASN A 152 17.53 16.65 8.42
N LYS A 153 16.69 16.16 9.34
CA LYS A 153 16.61 14.76 9.76
C LYS A 153 15.35 14.10 9.22
N THR A 154 15.36 12.77 9.17
CA THR A 154 14.20 11.97 8.82
C THR A 154 13.56 11.40 10.08
N TYR A 155 12.24 11.39 10.13
CA TYR A 155 11.44 10.91 11.25
C TYR A 155 10.40 9.90 10.77
N ASN A 156 10.11 8.92 11.62
CA ASN A 156 8.93 8.08 11.54
C ASN A 156 7.82 8.72 12.36
N ILE A 157 6.68 8.97 11.72
CA ILE A 157 5.52 9.64 12.31
C ILE A 157 4.32 8.71 12.32
N ARG A 158 3.79 8.40 13.50
CA ARG A 158 2.50 7.69 13.65
C ARG A 158 1.40 8.64 14.07
N VAL A 159 0.18 8.35 13.63
CA VAL A 159 -0.99 9.22 13.84
C VAL A 159 -2.08 8.49 14.63
N ALA A 160 -2.64 9.18 15.61
CA ALA A 160 -3.84 8.76 16.33
C ALA A 160 -4.69 9.99 16.69
N LEU A 161 -5.97 9.77 17.01
CA LEU A 161 -6.86 10.79 17.54
C LEU A 161 -7.01 10.64 19.04
N GLN A 162 -7.00 11.76 19.75
CA GLN A 162 -7.36 11.84 21.17
C GLN A 162 -8.79 12.34 21.32
N CYS A 163 -9.59 11.59 22.06
CA CYS A 163 -11.03 11.75 22.08
C CYS A 163 -11.59 11.72 23.50
N LYS A 164 -12.75 12.34 23.67
CA LYS A 164 -13.64 12.14 24.80
C LYS A 164 -14.77 11.23 24.34
N GLN A 165 -15.20 10.30 25.21
CA GLN A 165 -16.30 9.39 24.92
C GLN A 165 -17.28 9.31 26.09
N LYS A 166 -18.57 9.32 25.76
CA LYS A 166 -19.63 9.31 26.76
C LYS A 166 -19.68 7.95 27.48
N PRO A 167 -19.63 7.89 28.82
CA PRO A 167 -19.79 6.65 29.55
C PRO A 167 -21.13 5.99 29.23
N GLY A 168 -21.14 4.67 29.16
CA GLY A 168 -22.32 3.87 28.78
C GLY A 168 -22.69 3.93 27.30
N SER A 169 -21.93 4.63 26.46
CA SER A 169 -22.17 4.64 25.01
C SER A 169 -21.35 3.61 24.25
N PHE A 170 -20.55 2.78 24.93
CA PHE A 170 -19.67 1.79 24.31
C PHE A 170 -19.69 0.49 25.10
N THR A 171 -19.42 -0.60 24.40
CA THR A 171 -19.20 -1.92 24.98
C THR A 171 -17.70 -2.14 25.08
N VAL A 172 -17.25 -2.57 26.26
CA VAL A 172 -15.88 -3.02 26.47
C VAL A 172 -15.77 -4.44 25.97
N GLN A 173 -14.78 -4.69 25.13
CA GLN A 173 -14.52 -6.01 24.57
C GLN A 173 -13.02 -6.28 24.49
N PRO A 174 -12.64 -7.55 24.29
CA PRO A 174 -11.24 -7.88 24.14
C PRO A 174 -10.61 -7.37 22.85
N GLU A 175 -9.29 -7.37 22.82
CA GLU A 175 -8.51 -7.06 21.62
C GLU A 175 -8.81 -7.99 20.44
N THR A 176 -8.62 -7.45 19.24
CA THR A 176 -8.85 -8.09 17.94
C THR A 176 -7.57 -8.28 17.13
N VAL A 177 -6.40 -7.91 17.67
CA VAL A 177 -5.09 -8.02 17.00
C VAL A 177 -4.39 -9.37 17.22
N GLY A 178 -5.00 -10.28 17.98
CA GLY A 178 -4.49 -11.63 18.25
C GLY A 178 -3.56 -11.75 19.45
N ALA A 179 -3.35 -10.69 20.23
CA ALA A 179 -2.40 -10.68 21.35
C ALA A 179 -2.70 -11.75 22.41
N ARG A 180 -3.97 -12.03 22.70
CA ARG A 180 -4.37 -13.08 23.65
C ARG A 180 -4.10 -14.48 23.11
N LYS A 181 -4.31 -14.70 21.81
CA LYS A 181 -3.99 -15.99 21.17
C LYS A 181 -2.48 -16.28 21.26
N GLU A 182 -1.68 -15.23 21.26
CA GLU A 182 -0.21 -15.30 21.29
C GLU A 182 0.40 -15.17 22.70
N GLY A 183 -0.41 -14.88 23.71
CA GLY A 183 0.02 -14.81 25.11
C GLY A 183 0.88 -13.59 25.46
N TYR A 184 0.77 -12.47 24.74
CA TYR A 184 1.49 -11.24 25.09
C TYR A 184 0.56 -10.11 25.55
N ILE A 185 1.07 -9.26 26.45
CA ILE A 185 0.33 -8.13 27.03
C ILE A 185 0.60 -6.89 26.17
N ILE A 186 -0.47 -6.25 25.66
CA ILE A 186 -0.33 -5.04 24.83
C ILE A 186 -0.01 -3.82 25.70
N CYS A 187 -0.73 -3.68 26.82
CA CYS A 187 -0.57 -2.57 27.73
C CYS A 187 -0.45 -3.09 29.17
N PRO A 188 0.58 -2.70 29.93
CA PRO A 188 0.75 -3.18 31.30
C PRO A 188 -0.34 -2.68 32.26
N HIS A 189 -1.08 -1.63 31.88
CA HIS A 189 -2.10 -1.01 32.72
C HIS A 189 -3.54 -1.43 32.39
N ILE A 190 -3.75 -2.06 31.22
CA ILE A 190 -5.09 -2.40 30.73
C ILE A 190 -5.07 -3.84 30.21
N PRO A 191 -5.89 -4.74 30.80
CA PRO A 191 -5.99 -6.13 30.35
C PRO A 191 -6.41 -6.22 28.88
N ASN A 192 -5.89 -7.21 28.15
CA ASN A 192 -6.25 -7.43 26.76
C ASN A 192 -7.75 -7.76 26.59
N GLU A 193 -8.44 -8.20 27.64
CA GLU A 193 -9.87 -8.50 27.69
C GLU A 193 -10.74 -7.24 27.69
N GLU A 194 -10.18 -6.08 28.01
CA GLU A 194 -10.92 -4.82 28.22
C GLU A 194 -10.39 -3.64 27.39
N ILE A 195 -9.43 -3.89 26.50
CA ILE A 195 -8.64 -2.85 25.82
C ILE A 195 -9.33 -2.23 24.61
N GLU A 196 -10.38 -2.86 24.07
CA GLU A 196 -11.10 -2.36 22.89
C GLU A 196 -12.52 -1.92 23.25
N TRP A 197 -12.88 -0.69 22.88
CA TRP A 197 -14.19 -0.11 23.12
C TRP A 197 -14.93 0.06 21.81
N LYS A 198 -16.08 -0.61 21.69
CA LYS A 198 -16.89 -0.68 20.47
C LYS A 198 -18.19 0.11 20.65
N THR A 199 -18.54 0.98 19.70
CA THR A 199 -19.80 1.76 19.74
C THR A 199 -20.43 1.96 18.36
N LYS A 200 -21.77 1.98 18.29
CA LYS A 200 -22.52 2.44 17.10
C LYS A 200 -22.80 3.95 17.13
N ASN A 201 -22.64 4.59 18.29
CA ASN A 201 -23.05 5.98 18.49
C ASN A 201 -21.88 6.95 18.21
N ARG A 202 -21.79 7.41 16.96
CA ARG A 202 -20.75 8.37 16.52
C ARG A 202 -20.76 9.67 17.33
N ALA A 203 -21.95 10.18 17.65
CA ALA A 203 -22.13 11.42 18.39
C ALA A 203 -21.69 11.32 19.87
N ALA A 204 -21.42 10.11 20.36
CA ALA A 204 -20.93 9.87 21.70
C ALA A 204 -19.39 9.89 21.80
N VAL A 205 -18.69 10.24 20.71
CA VAL A 205 -17.24 10.42 20.68
C VAL A 205 -16.91 11.79 20.12
N MET A 206 -16.13 12.58 20.86
CA MET A 206 -15.71 13.92 20.49
C MET A 206 -14.19 13.98 20.43
N THR A 207 -13.64 14.16 19.24
CA THR A 207 -12.19 14.37 19.06
C THR A 207 -11.83 15.77 19.54
N TYR A 208 -10.69 15.89 20.22
CA TYR A 208 -10.18 17.19 20.68
C TYR A 208 -8.67 17.37 20.49
N GLY A 209 -7.97 16.35 20.01
CA GLY A 209 -6.57 16.47 19.60
C GLY A 209 -6.16 15.42 18.59
N VAL A 210 -5.17 15.77 17.78
CA VAL A 210 -4.43 14.84 16.94
C VAL A 210 -3.11 14.53 17.61
N LEU A 211 -2.83 13.25 17.77
CA LEU A 211 -1.61 12.75 18.39
C LEU A 211 -0.65 12.30 17.30
N LEU A 212 0.57 12.82 17.36
CA LEU A 212 1.70 12.41 16.55
C LEU A 212 2.79 11.80 17.42
N LYS A 213 3.24 10.60 17.06
CA LYS A 213 4.47 10.01 17.62
C LYS A 213 5.61 10.37 16.68
N VAL A 214 6.52 11.20 17.15
CA VAL A 214 7.66 11.67 16.35
C VAL A 214 8.92 10.95 16.83
N GLU A 215 9.42 10.03 16.01
CA GLU A 215 10.60 9.20 16.31
C GLU A 215 11.66 9.47 15.23
N GLU A 216 12.86 9.91 15.62
CA GLU A 216 13.96 10.12 14.67
C GLU A 216 14.36 8.78 14.04
N LYS A 217 14.47 8.75 12.71
CA LYS A 217 14.84 7.56 11.95
C LYS A 217 16.36 7.40 12.03
N ASP A 218 16.81 6.72 13.06
CA ASP A 218 18.22 6.44 13.30
C ASP A 218 18.66 5.20 12.50
N ASN A 219 19.66 5.31 11.62
CA ASN A 219 20.15 4.18 10.80
C ASN A 219 20.69 3.02 11.66
N ASN A 220 21.07 3.28 12.92
CA ASN A 220 21.52 2.27 13.87
C ASN A 220 20.39 1.57 14.64
N ASN A 221 19.18 2.15 14.69
CA ASN A 221 18.03 1.56 15.38
C ASN A 221 17.31 0.49 14.54
N TYR A 222 17.61 0.39 13.24
CA TYR A 222 17.13 -0.70 12.40
C TYR A 222 17.45 -2.07 13.05
N TYR A 223 18.65 -2.22 13.63
CA TYR A 223 19.07 -3.47 14.28
C TYR A 223 18.45 -3.70 15.67
N ARG A 224 18.06 -2.66 16.42
CA ARG A 224 17.37 -2.81 17.72
C ARG A 224 15.86 -3.05 17.56
N GLU A 225 15.22 -2.45 16.57
CA GLU A 225 13.85 -2.82 16.19
C GLU A 225 13.80 -4.26 15.65
N LEU A 226 14.86 -4.74 14.99
CA LEU A 226 15.00 -6.14 14.57
C LEU A 226 15.31 -7.13 15.72
N GLU A 227 15.52 -6.69 16.96
CA GLU A 227 15.75 -7.58 18.13
C GLU A 227 14.52 -7.69 19.06
N SER A 228 13.51 -6.82 18.91
CA SER A 228 12.27 -6.95 19.69
C SER A 228 11.49 -8.17 19.20
N PRO A 229 11.15 -9.14 20.07
CA PRO A 229 10.32 -10.28 19.69
C PRO A 229 9.00 -9.85 19.05
N VAL A 230 8.50 -8.66 19.38
CA VAL A 230 7.27 -8.06 18.83
C VAL A 230 7.45 -7.59 17.40
N VAL A 231 8.61 -7.02 17.03
CA VAL A 231 8.87 -6.49 15.67
C VAL A 231 9.44 -7.57 14.76
N ILE A 232 10.27 -8.48 15.28
CA ILE A 232 10.62 -9.72 14.58
C ILE A 232 9.33 -10.48 14.29
N ARG A 233 8.41 -10.63 15.26
CA ARG A 233 7.10 -11.24 15.00
C ARG A 233 6.18 -10.37 14.18
N ALA A 234 6.25 -9.05 14.17
CA ALA A 234 5.45 -8.23 13.28
C ALA A 234 5.94 -8.35 11.83
N LYS A 235 7.26 -8.38 11.58
CA LYS A 235 7.86 -8.69 10.27
C LYS A 235 7.75 -10.16 9.89
N VAL A 236 7.81 -11.08 10.85
CA VAL A 236 7.59 -12.51 10.66
C VAL A 236 6.11 -12.79 10.51
N MET A 237 5.18 -12.02 11.10
CA MET A 237 3.74 -12.00 10.79
C MET A 237 3.45 -11.22 9.53
N GLU A 238 4.28 -10.28 9.10
CA GLU A 238 4.18 -9.61 7.81
C GLU A 238 4.61 -10.61 6.72
N LEU A 239 5.71 -11.34 6.92
CA LEU A 239 6.14 -12.51 6.13
C LEU A 239 5.18 -13.71 6.27
N PHE A 240 4.61 -13.93 7.46
CA PHE A 240 3.58 -14.93 7.72
C PHE A 240 2.21 -14.45 7.25
N SER A 241 1.97 -13.17 6.98
CA SER A 241 0.77 -12.64 6.31
C SER A 241 0.96 -12.58 4.81
N LEU A 242 2.21 -12.41 4.35
CA LEU A 242 2.63 -12.70 2.98
C LEU A 242 2.51 -14.21 2.67
N THR A 243 2.52 -15.08 3.69
CA THR A 243 2.25 -16.52 3.54
C THR A 243 0.91 -17.00 4.13
N LYS A 244 0.20 -16.22 4.97
CA LYS A 244 -1.17 -16.46 5.50
C LYS A 244 -2.25 -15.65 4.79
N ASN A 245 -1.91 -14.74 3.89
CA ASN A 245 -2.79 -14.42 2.76
C ASN A 245 -2.88 -15.60 1.78
N ILE A 246 -2.24 -16.73 2.11
CA ILE A 246 -2.54 -18.07 1.63
C ILE A 246 -3.20 -18.89 2.76
N THR A 247 -4.11 -18.31 3.54
CA THR A 247 -5.18 -19.09 4.19
C THR A 247 -6.43 -18.96 3.35
N ILE A 248 -6.72 -20.08 2.68
CA ILE A 248 -7.83 -20.40 1.80
C ILE A 248 -9.16 -20.24 2.55
N THR A 249 -9.60 -19.02 2.85
CA THR A 249 -10.94 -18.77 3.42
C THR A 249 -11.47 -17.37 3.08
N ASP A 250 -11.46 -17.00 1.80
CA ASP A 250 -12.65 -16.44 1.14
C ASP A 250 -12.48 -16.73 -0.35
N VAL A 251 -12.99 -17.91 -0.73
CA VAL A 251 -12.75 -18.46 -2.06
C VAL A 251 -13.64 -17.73 -3.06
N GLN A 252 -13.08 -16.74 -3.77
CA GLN A 252 -13.49 -16.50 -5.15
C GLN A 252 -13.18 -17.78 -5.94
N TRP A 253 -14.13 -18.71 -6.00
CA TRP A 253 -13.98 -19.99 -6.71
C TRP A 253 -13.62 -19.82 -8.19
N HIS A 254 -13.77 -18.61 -8.73
CA HIS A 254 -13.42 -18.25 -10.10
C HIS A 254 -11.93 -17.89 -10.29
N ALA A 255 -11.23 -17.37 -9.27
CA ALA A 255 -9.83 -16.94 -9.42
C ALA A 255 -8.85 -18.12 -9.49
N TYR A 256 -9.06 -19.17 -8.71
CA TYR A 256 -8.21 -20.38 -8.71
C TYR A 256 -8.13 -21.11 -10.07
N PRO A 257 -9.24 -21.40 -10.78
CA PRO A 257 -9.16 -22.02 -12.10
C PRO A 257 -8.51 -21.10 -13.13
N ILE A 258 -8.71 -19.78 -13.04
CA ILE A 258 -8.07 -18.79 -13.93
C ILE A 258 -6.55 -18.75 -13.68
N GLY A 259 -6.12 -18.66 -12.42
CA GLY A 259 -4.71 -18.68 -12.04
C GLY A 259 -4.01 -19.98 -12.45
N PHE A 260 -4.64 -21.14 -12.21
CA PHE A 260 -4.12 -22.43 -12.64
C PHE A 260 -4.01 -22.53 -14.17
N PHE A 261 -5.02 -22.04 -14.89
CA PHE A 261 -5.02 -22.00 -16.35
C PHE A 261 -3.92 -21.08 -16.90
N LEU A 262 -3.75 -19.89 -16.34
CA LEU A 262 -2.69 -18.94 -16.73
C LEU A 262 -1.28 -19.49 -16.45
N LEU A 263 -1.10 -20.17 -15.32
CA LEU A 263 0.17 -20.84 -14.99
C LEU A 263 0.48 -21.96 -15.98
N LEU A 264 -0.52 -22.79 -16.32
CA LEU A 264 -0.37 -23.85 -17.31
C LEU A 264 -0.01 -23.27 -18.69
N LEU A 265 -0.71 -22.21 -19.11
CA LEU A 265 -0.41 -21.50 -20.36
C LEU A 265 1.02 -20.96 -20.38
N CYS A 266 1.47 -20.34 -19.29
CA CYS A 266 2.83 -19.83 -19.16
C CYS A 266 3.88 -20.94 -19.35
N ILE A 267 3.72 -22.08 -18.67
CA ILE A 267 4.63 -23.23 -18.80
C ILE A 267 4.63 -23.77 -20.24
N LEU A 268 3.45 -23.95 -20.84
CA LEU A 268 3.32 -24.44 -22.22
C LEU A 268 3.94 -23.48 -23.23
N THR A 269 3.74 -22.17 -23.08
CA THR A 269 4.33 -21.15 -23.95
C THR A 269 5.85 -21.15 -23.86
N ILE A 270 6.41 -21.24 -22.65
CA ILE A 270 7.87 -21.27 -22.47
C ILE A 270 8.46 -22.56 -23.07
N LEU A 271 7.94 -23.72 -22.69
CA LEU A 271 8.48 -25.00 -23.15
C LEU A 271 8.30 -25.19 -24.66
N GLY A 272 7.14 -24.82 -25.20
CA GLY A 272 6.84 -24.92 -26.63
C GLY A 272 7.78 -24.07 -27.47
N ASN A 273 7.97 -22.79 -27.11
CA ASN A 273 8.82 -21.90 -27.88
C ASN A 273 10.32 -22.21 -27.71
N LEU A 274 10.76 -22.65 -26.53
CA LEU A 274 12.12 -23.17 -26.35
C LEU A 274 12.38 -24.40 -27.23
N LEU A 275 11.40 -25.30 -27.35
CA LEU A 275 11.51 -26.48 -28.20
C LEU A 275 11.62 -26.09 -29.68
N VAL A 276 10.85 -25.09 -30.14
CA VAL A 276 10.94 -24.56 -31.52
C VAL A 276 12.34 -24.01 -31.79
N ILE A 277 12.86 -23.15 -30.90
CA ILE A 277 14.20 -22.58 -31.06
C ILE A 277 15.26 -23.69 -31.04
N TYR A 278 15.15 -24.63 -30.10
CA TYR A 278 16.06 -25.77 -30.00
C TYR A 278 16.04 -26.64 -31.27
N ALA A 279 14.87 -26.93 -31.83
CA ALA A 279 14.72 -27.72 -33.05
C ALA A 279 15.39 -27.02 -34.25
N ILE A 280 15.21 -25.71 -34.39
CA ILE A 280 15.84 -24.92 -35.47
C ILE A 280 17.36 -24.90 -35.32
N ILE A 281 17.88 -24.69 -34.11
CA ILE A 281 19.34 -24.70 -33.85
C ILE A 281 19.95 -26.07 -34.15
N ARG A 282 19.25 -27.16 -33.81
CA ARG A 282 19.77 -28.52 -33.95
C ARG A 282 19.75 -29.02 -35.39
N GLU A 283 18.70 -28.69 -36.13
CA GLU A 283 18.48 -29.23 -37.48
C GLU A 283 18.93 -28.22 -38.54
N TYR A 284 20.14 -28.41 -39.05
CA TYR A 284 20.74 -27.52 -40.04
C TYR A 284 19.90 -27.38 -41.33
N THR A 285 19.10 -28.39 -41.67
CA THR A 285 18.22 -28.34 -42.85
C THR A 285 17.08 -27.32 -42.71
N LEU A 286 16.79 -26.85 -41.49
CA LEU A 286 15.80 -25.82 -41.21
C LEU A 286 16.37 -24.39 -41.32
N HIS A 287 17.65 -24.18 -41.65
CA HIS A 287 18.22 -22.82 -41.77
C HIS A 287 17.85 -22.13 -43.10
N THR A 288 16.56 -21.82 -43.27
CA THR A 288 16.03 -21.03 -44.40
C THR A 288 15.32 -19.77 -43.90
N SER A 289 15.07 -18.81 -44.79
CA SER A 289 14.45 -17.50 -44.47
C SER A 289 13.18 -17.64 -43.62
N THR A 290 12.33 -18.61 -43.94
CA THR A 290 11.08 -18.82 -43.21
C THR A 290 11.32 -19.20 -41.74
N TYR A 291 12.29 -20.08 -41.47
CA TYR A 291 12.56 -20.52 -40.10
C TYR A 291 13.26 -19.46 -39.26
N TYR A 292 13.96 -18.50 -39.87
CA TYR A 292 14.44 -17.31 -39.14
C TYR A 292 13.27 -16.43 -38.64
N TYR A 293 12.19 -16.29 -39.41
CA TYR A 293 10.97 -15.63 -38.92
C TYR A 293 10.28 -16.44 -37.83
N VAL A 294 10.23 -17.77 -37.97
CA VAL A 294 9.66 -18.67 -36.93
C VAL A 294 10.48 -18.59 -35.65
N ALA A 295 11.82 -18.55 -35.74
CA ALA A 295 12.69 -18.37 -34.57
C ALA A 295 12.48 -16.99 -33.92
N SER A 296 12.33 -15.94 -34.71
CA SER A 296 12.01 -14.59 -34.19
C SER A 296 10.65 -14.54 -33.50
N LEU A 297 9.64 -15.21 -34.06
CA LEU A 297 8.31 -15.32 -33.48
C LEU A 297 8.36 -16.10 -32.15
N ALA A 298 9.04 -17.25 -32.14
CA ALA A 298 9.24 -18.04 -30.92
C ALA A 298 9.98 -17.24 -29.84
N PHE A 299 10.94 -16.40 -30.21
CA PHE A 299 11.62 -15.52 -29.26
C PHE A 299 10.70 -14.41 -28.72
N ALA A 300 9.85 -13.80 -29.56
CA ALA A 300 8.84 -12.84 -29.09
C ALA A 300 7.84 -13.49 -28.12
N ASP A 301 7.37 -14.68 -28.42
CA ASP A 301 6.44 -15.41 -27.55
C ASP A 301 7.11 -15.88 -26.24
N LEU A 302 8.42 -16.14 -26.24
CA LEU A 302 9.19 -16.33 -25.00
C LEU A 302 9.24 -15.08 -24.13
N LEU A 303 9.37 -13.89 -24.72
CA LEU A 303 9.31 -12.64 -23.96
C LEU A 303 7.93 -12.46 -23.31
N VAL A 304 6.84 -12.81 -23.99
CA VAL A 304 5.48 -12.82 -23.40
C VAL A 304 5.40 -13.83 -22.24
N GLY A 305 5.87 -15.06 -22.46
CA GLY A 305 5.82 -16.12 -21.43
C GLY A 305 6.69 -15.82 -20.21
N LEU A 306 7.84 -15.17 -20.37
CA LEU A 306 8.79 -14.89 -19.28
C LEU A 306 8.51 -13.56 -18.57
N ILE A 307 7.94 -12.57 -19.26
CA ILE A 307 7.80 -11.19 -18.76
C ILE A 307 6.33 -10.80 -18.60
N ALA A 308 5.47 -11.04 -19.58
CA ALA A 308 4.07 -10.59 -19.50
C ALA A 308 3.24 -11.48 -18.56
N MET A 309 3.25 -12.80 -18.81
CA MET A 309 2.37 -13.75 -18.10
C MET A 309 2.66 -13.89 -16.59
N PRO A 310 3.92 -13.92 -16.10
CA PRO A 310 4.18 -14.09 -14.67
C PRO A 310 3.68 -12.90 -13.84
N PHE A 311 3.78 -11.68 -14.38
CA PHE A 311 3.26 -10.49 -13.73
C PHE A 311 1.74 -10.38 -13.83
N ALA A 312 1.13 -10.81 -14.93
CA ALA A 312 -0.33 -10.91 -15.05
C ALA A 312 -0.91 -11.92 -14.04
N PHE A 313 -0.25 -13.07 -13.85
CA PHE A 313 -0.61 -14.04 -12.81
C PHE A 313 -0.51 -13.43 -11.41
N ILE A 314 0.59 -12.74 -11.12
CA ILE A 314 0.77 -12.06 -9.84
C ILE A 314 -0.32 -11.00 -9.61
N PHE A 315 -0.67 -10.23 -10.64
CA PHE A 315 -1.71 -9.20 -10.57
C PHE A 315 -3.10 -9.80 -10.37
N GLU A 316 -3.46 -10.87 -11.08
CA GLU A 316 -4.76 -11.56 -10.90
C GLU A 316 -4.88 -12.24 -9.52
N MET A 317 -3.75 -12.67 -8.95
CA MET A 317 -3.69 -13.34 -7.63
C MET A 317 -3.57 -12.35 -6.47
N THR A 318 -3.31 -11.07 -6.72
CA THR A 318 -3.29 -10.02 -5.69
C THR A 318 -4.49 -9.13 -5.92
N ASP A 319 -5.44 -9.11 -4.98
CA ASP A 319 -6.62 -8.23 -5.06
C ASP A 319 -6.21 -6.84 -5.58
N ASP A 320 -6.96 -6.32 -6.57
CA ASP A 320 -6.81 -5.07 -7.36
C ASP A 320 -6.42 -3.80 -6.57
N GLU A 321 -6.31 -3.90 -5.26
CA GLU A 321 -6.07 -2.87 -4.28
C GLU A 321 -4.59 -2.66 -3.92
N TYR A 322 -3.70 -3.60 -4.26
CA TYR A 322 -2.28 -3.51 -3.96
C TYR A 322 -1.45 -3.47 -5.25
N TRP A 323 -1.21 -2.26 -5.75
CA TRP A 323 -0.16 -2.08 -6.76
C TRP A 323 1.19 -2.48 -6.14
N LEU A 324 1.65 -3.70 -6.43
CA LEU A 324 2.83 -4.34 -5.84
C LEU A 324 4.13 -3.56 -6.06
N PHE A 325 4.14 -2.65 -7.03
CA PHE A 325 5.24 -1.73 -7.24
C PHE A 325 5.11 -0.54 -6.30
N PRO A 326 5.86 -0.45 -5.19
CA PRO A 326 5.92 0.78 -4.39
C PRO A 326 6.25 1.98 -5.29
N ARG A 327 5.86 3.21 -4.91
CA ARG A 327 5.96 4.41 -5.79
C ARG A 327 7.33 4.62 -6.48
N HIS A 328 8.42 4.11 -5.90
CA HIS A 328 9.77 4.16 -6.47
C HIS A 328 10.02 3.16 -7.62
N LEU A 329 9.14 2.18 -7.81
CA LEU A 329 9.20 1.12 -8.82
C LEU A 329 8.17 1.30 -9.95
N ARG A 330 7.50 2.45 -10.04
CA ARG A 330 6.53 2.76 -11.11
C ARG A 330 7.12 2.57 -12.52
N VAL A 331 8.39 2.94 -12.69
CA VAL A 331 9.13 2.76 -13.95
C VAL A 331 9.18 1.29 -14.39
N LEU A 332 9.24 0.33 -13.46
CA LEU A 332 9.22 -1.10 -13.81
C LEU A 332 7.85 -1.56 -14.31
N CYS A 333 6.76 -0.96 -13.81
CA CYS A 333 5.42 -1.29 -14.28
C CYS A 333 5.14 -0.71 -15.67
N ASP A 334 5.52 0.55 -15.89
CA ASP A 334 5.40 1.18 -17.22
C ASP A 334 6.28 0.44 -18.24
N PHE A 335 7.50 0.05 -17.83
CA PHE A 335 8.38 -0.79 -18.63
C PHE A 335 7.78 -2.17 -18.91
N TRP A 336 7.18 -2.82 -17.93
CA TRP A 336 6.51 -4.11 -18.09
C TRP A 336 5.36 -4.04 -19.09
N HIS A 337 4.48 -3.06 -18.95
CA HIS A 337 3.35 -2.86 -19.86
C HIS A 337 3.84 -2.60 -21.29
N SER A 338 4.89 -1.80 -21.45
CA SER A 338 5.52 -1.60 -22.76
C SER A 338 6.21 -2.84 -23.31
N MET A 339 6.80 -3.70 -22.47
CA MET A 339 7.38 -4.98 -22.90
C MET A 339 6.31 -5.95 -23.40
N ASP A 340 5.13 -5.98 -22.79
CA ASP A 340 3.99 -6.81 -23.23
C ASP A 340 3.48 -6.35 -24.61
N ILE A 341 3.26 -5.04 -24.78
CA ILE A 341 2.87 -4.45 -26.07
C ILE A 341 3.97 -4.69 -27.12
N PHE A 342 5.24 -4.55 -26.75
CA PHE A 342 6.39 -4.80 -27.63
C PHE A 342 6.44 -6.23 -28.15
N ALA A 343 6.35 -7.21 -27.24
CA ALA A 343 6.42 -8.62 -27.61
C ALA A 343 5.20 -9.03 -28.46
N THR A 344 4.00 -8.57 -28.09
CA THR A 344 2.77 -8.83 -28.86
C THR A 344 2.82 -8.20 -30.26
N THR A 345 3.31 -6.96 -30.38
CA THR A 345 3.46 -6.29 -31.67
C THR A 345 4.50 -7.00 -32.54
N ALA A 346 5.60 -7.47 -31.95
CA ALA A 346 6.62 -8.24 -32.64
C ALA A 346 6.05 -9.58 -33.16
N SER A 347 5.21 -10.27 -32.39
CA SER A 347 4.54 -11.50 -32.83
C SER A 347 3.57 -11.25 -33.99
N ILE A 348 2.78 -10.17 -33.96
CA ILE A 348 1.89 -9.79 -35.06
C ILE A 348 2.69 -9.53 -36.35
N PHE A 349 3.74 -8.70 -36.27
CA PHE A 349 4.57 -8.42 -37.44
C PHE A 349 5.33 -9.67 -37.92
N GLY A 350 5.75 -10.55 -37.01
CA GLY A 350 6.34 -11.85 -37.34
C GLY A 350 5.41 -12.74 -38.14
N LEU A 351 4.14 -12.87 -37.72
CA LEU A 351 3.12 -13.61 -38.46
C LEU A 351 2.87 -13.03 -39.86
N CYS A 352 2.78 -11.70 -39.96
CA CYS A 352 2.68 -11.02 -41.26
C CYS A 352 3.89 -11.30 -42.15
N ALA A 353 5.11 -11.29 -41.60
CA ALA A 353 6.33 -11.57 -42.36
C ALA A 353 6.37 -13.02 -42.86
N ILE A 354 5.96 -13.99 -42.04
CA ILE A 354 5.81 -15.40 -42.46
C ILE A 354 4.81 -15.51 -43.62
N GLY A 355 3.66 -14.83 -43.51
CA GLY A 355 2.63 -14.80 -44.56
C GLY A 355 3.15 -14.21 -45.87
N LEU A 356 3.86 -13.08 -45.80
CA LEU A 356 4.48 -12.43 -46.96
C LEU A 356 5.58 -13.29 -47.60
N ASP A 357 6.43 -13.92 -46.80
CA ASP A 357 7.49 -14.81 -47.27
C ASP A 357 6.89 -16.00 -48.05
N ARG A 358 5.86 -16.64 -47.49
CA ARG A 358 5.12 -17.73 -48.12
C ARG A 358 4.39 -17.28 -49.39
N TYR A 359 3.76 -16.12 -49.37
CA TYR A 359 3.11 -15.55 -50.55
C TYR A 359 4.09 -15.36 -51.71
N VAL A 360 5.28 -14.81 -51.45
CA VAL A 360 6.30 -14.59 -52.48
C VAL A 360 6.90 -15.92 -52.96
N PHE A 361 7.11 -16.88 -52.06
CA PHE A 361 7.54 -18.23 -52.44
C PHE A 361 6.59 -18.89 -53.45
N ILE A 362 5.27 -18.76 -53.22
CA ILE A 362 4.24 -19.38 -54.07
C ILE A 362 4.08 -18.62 -55.40
N THR A 363 4.03 -17.29 -55.36
CA THR A 363 3.72 -16.46 -56.54
C THR A 363 4.91 -16.25 -57.47
N LYS A 364 6.14 -16.36 -56.96
CA LYS A 364 7.37 -16.05 -57.70
C LYS A 364 8.44 -17.15 -57.56
N PRO A 365 8.16 -18.40 -57.97
CA PRO A 365 9.06 -19.54 -57.75
C PRO A 365 10.44 -19.40 -58.43
N ILE A 366 10.53 -18.69 -59.56
CA ILE A 366 11.79 -18.51 -60.32
C ILE A 366 12.65 -17.40 -59.72
N GLU A 367 12.03 -16.33 -59.19
CA GLU A 367 12.74 -15.19 -58.60
C GLU A 367 13.15 -15.47 -57.14
N TYR A 368 12.43 -16.36 -56.43
CA TYR A 368 12.69 -16.67 -55.03
C TYR A 368 14.14 -17.11 -54.70
N PRO A 369 14.82 -17.98 -55.48
CA PRO A 369 16.19 -18.37 -55.19
C PRO A 369 17.24 -17.28 -55.49
N THR A 370 16.86 -16.11 -55.98
CA THR A 370 17.83 -15.02 -56.23
C THR A 370 18.39 -14.46 -54.92
N SER A 371 19.69 -14.15 -54.90
CA SER A 371 20.41 -13.65 -53.71
C SER A 371 19.76 -12.42 -53.05
N PHE A 372 19.14 -11.55 -53.85
CA PHE A 372 18.42 -10.36 -53.35
C PHE A 372 17.19 -10.74 -52.52
N ILE A 373 16.40 -11.70 -53.00
CA ILE A 373 15.22 -12.20 -52.29
C ILE A 373 15.62 -13.08 -51.08
N ALA A 374 16.74 -13.79 -51.18
CA ALA A 374 17.27 -14.65 -50.12
C ALA A 374 17.74 -13.89 -48.87
N ASN A 375 18.14 -12.61 -48.99
CA ASN A 375 18.65 -11.81 -47.87
C ASN A 375 17.62 -10.81 -47.30
N ARG A 376 16.39 -10.77 -47.83
CA ARG A 376 15.38 -9.80 -47.37
C ARG A 376 14.98 -9.96 -45.90
N TRP A 377 15.18 -11.16 -45.35
CA TRP A 377 14.74 -11.50 -44.01
C TRP A 377 15.43 -10.67 -42.93
N TYR A 378 16.68 -10.26 -43.13
CA TYR A 378 17.36 -9.34 -42.23
C TYR A 378 16.64 -7.98 -42.12
N PHE A 379 16.16 -7.44 -43.24
CA PHE A 379 15.41 -6.17 -43.25
C PHE A 379 14.03 -6.32 -42.62
N MET A 380 13.33 -7.42 -42.90
CA MET A 380 12.02 -7.68 -42.30
C MET A 380 12.12 -7.92 -40.80
N LEU A 381 13.12 -8.66 -40.32
CA LEU A 381 13.38 -8.82 -38.88
C LEU A 381 13.72 -7.47 -38.23
N SER A 382 14.58 -6.67 -38.86
CA SER A 382 14.90 -5.33 -38.35
C SER A 382 13.64 -4.47 -38.22
N PHE A 383 12.75 -4.51 -39.22
CA PHE A 383 11.46 -3.82 -39.17
C PHE A 383 10.55 -4.34 -38.06
N ILE A 384 10.45 -5.66 -37.88
CA ILE A 384 9.65 -6.27 -36.81
C ILE A 384 10.09 -5.73 -35.44
N TRP A 385 11.39 -5.81 -35.13
CA TRP A 385 11.89 -5.43 -33.81
C TRP A 385 11.91 -3.92 -33.58
N ILE A 386 12.43 -3.15 -34.54
CA ILE A 386 12.50 -1.69 -34.43
C ILE A 386 11.10 -1.07 -34.48
N GLY A 387 10.24 -1.53 -35.40
CA GLY A 387 8.87 -1.06 -35.52
C GLY A 387 8.06 -1.33 -34.26
N SER A 388 8.20 -2.51 -33.66
CA SER A 388 7.55 -2.84 -32.39
C SER A 388 8.07 -1.94 -31.25
N ALA A 389 9.38 -1.71 -31.18
CA ALA A 389 9.95 -0.82 -30.16
C ALA A 389 9.44 0.62 -30.28
N LEU A 390 9.35 1.13 -31.51
CA LEU A 390 8.86 2.49 -31.79
C LEU A 390 7.38 2.65 -31.45
N ILE A 391 6.58 1.59 -31.48
CA ILE A 391 5.17 1.64 -31.08
C ILE A 391 5.04 1.58 -29.55
N SER A 392 5.83 0.72 -28.89
CA SER A 392 5.59 0.38 -27.49
C SER A 392 6.27 1.26 -26.46
N PHE A 393 7.47 1.80 -26.74
CA PHE A 393 8.26 2.54 -25.76
C PHE A 393 8.04 4.07 -25.68
N PRO A 394 7.50 4.80 -26.69
CA PRO A 394 7.26 6.24 -26.55
C PRO A 394 6.33 6.63 -25.40
N ALA A 395 5.37 5.77 -25.06
CA ALA A 395 4.46 5.98 -23.94
C ALA A 395 5.21 6.08 -22.60
N VAL A 396 6.22 5.24 -22.36
CA VAL A 396 7.04 5.26 -21.12
C VAL A 396 7.76 6.60 -20.94
N VAL A 397 8.28 7.16 -22.04
CA VAL A 397 9.04 8.41 -22.02
C VAL A 397 8.12 9.63 -21.84
N HIS A 398 6.93 9.61 -22.44
CA HIS A 398 5.97 10.73 -22.36
C HIS A 398 5.21 10.80 -21.04
N PHE A 399 4.84 9.66 -20.44
CA PHE A 399 4.13 9.64 -19.16
C PHE A 399 5.05 9.95 -17.96
N GLY A 400 6.35 9.63 -18.06
CA GLY A 400 7.36 10.04 -17.07
C GLY A 400 7.58 11.56 -17.04
N THR A 401 7.57 12.22 -18.20
CA THR A 401 7.81 13.68 -18.32
C THR A 401 6.57 14.53 -18.01
N ALA A 402 5.36 14.05 -18.28
CA ALA A 402 4.12 14.78 -17.94
C ALA A 402 3.93 14.99 -16.42
N GLN A 403 4.46 14.10 -15.57
CA GLN A 403 4.46 14.28 -14.11
C GLN A 403 5.53 15.27 -13.62
N GLU A 404 6.56 15.54 -14.42
CA GLU A 404 7.62 16.52 -14.12
C GLU A 404 7.16 17.95 -14.48
N ILE A 405 6.38 18.11 -15.55
CA ILE A 405 5.79 19.38 -15.98
C ILE A 405 4.66 19.85 -15.03
N LEU A 406 3.97 18.93 -14.36
CA LEU A 406 2.98 19.26 -13.32
C LEU A 406 3.61 19.55 -11.94
N ARG A 407 4.94 19.46 -11.81
CA ARG A 407 5.70 19.77 -10.60
C ARG A 407 6.55 21.04 -10.69
N THR A 408 6.59 21.69 -11.86
CA THR A 408 7.09 23.06 -12.07
C THR A 408 5.92 24.02 -12.18
#